data_AF-A0A2G9TGQ1-F1
#
_entry.id   AF-A0A2G9TGQ1-F1
#
_cell.length_a   1.000
_cell.length_b   1.000
_cell.length_c   1.000
_cell.angle_alpha   90.00
_cell.angle_beta   90.00
_cell.angle_gamma   90.00
#
_symmetry.space_group_name_H-M   'P 1'
#
loop_
_entity.id
_entity.type
_entity.pdbx_description
1 polymer ?
#
loop_
_entity_poly.entity_id
_entity_poly.type
_entity_poly.pdbx_seq_one_letter_code
_entity_poly.pdbx_strand_id
1 'polypeptide(L)' 'MCLMTVANTRPIDIHSIVCSLRRCRALAVQSFDQYLSLYKLVLQFAQQNGCISAEEVENFYHIMQAARTNISY' A
#
# COMPACT_ATOMS: atom_id res chain seq x y z
N MET A 1 25.49 -1.73 -1.29
CA MET A 1 24.24 -2.08 -2.00
C MET A 1 23.22 -1.00 -1.69
N CYS A 2 22.84 -0.17 -2.67
CA CYS A 2 21.85 0.88 -2.47
C CYS A 2 20.49 0.24 -2.19
N LEU A 3 19.78 0.68 -1.14
CA LEU A 3 18.42 0.23 -0.81
C LEU A 3 17.46 0.32 -2.01
N MET A 4 17.68 1.27 -2.93
CA MET A 4 16.90 1.37 -4.18
C MET A 4 17.04 0.15 -5.08
N THR A 5 18.22 -0.50 -5.13
CA THR A 5 18.44 -1.66 -6.02
C THR A 5 17.64 -2.88 -5.55
N VAL A 6 17.43 -3.02 -4.24
CA VAL A 6 16.59 -4.09 -3.66
C VAL A 6 15.10 -3.81 -3.87
N ALA A 7 14.68 -2.55 -3.79
CA ALA A 7 13.30 -2.13 -4.04
C ALA A 7 12.87 -2.29 -5.51
N ASN A 8 13.79 -2.10 -6.47
CA ASN A 8 13.48 -2.16 -7.90
C ASN A 8 13.25 -3.58 -8.47
N THR A 9 13.47 -4.64 -7.68
CA THR A 9 13.36 -6.03 -8.19
C THR A 9 12.32 -6.87 -7.45
N ARG A 10 11.70 -6.35 -6.40
CA ARG A 10 10.75 -7.12 -5.57
C ARG A 10 9.39 -6.44 -5.51
N PRO A 11 8.29 -7.20 -5.66
CA PRO A 11 6.95 -6.69 -5.39
C PRO A 11 6.89 -6.09 -3.99
N ILE A 12 6.24 -4.93 -3.87
CA ILE A 12 6.01 -4.29 -2.57
C ILE A 12 4.84 -5.00 -1.89
N ASP A 13 5.14 -5.83 -0.89
CA ASP A 13 4.14 -6.48 -0.04
C ASP A 13 3.95 -5.72 1.27
N ILE A 14 2.93 -4.87 1.30
CA ILE A 14 2.59 -4.02 2.45
C ILE A 14 2.23 -4.87 3.69
N HIS A 15 1.60 -6.02 3.51
CA HIS A 15 1.22 -6.89 4.63
C HIS A 15 2.46 -7.42 5.35
N SER A 16 3.40 -8.01 4.60
CA SER A 16 4.65 -8.51 5.16
C SER A 16 5.51 -7.42 5.79
N ILE A 17 5.50 -6.22 5.21
CA ILE A 17 6.19 -5.04 5.77
C ILE A 17 5.58 -4.65 7.11
N VAL A 18 4.25 -4.51 7.22
CA VAL A 18 3.58 -4.14 8.47
C VAL A 18 3.75 -5.21 9.55
N CYS A 19 3.61 -6.50 9.18
CA CYS A 19 3.87 -7.61 10.10
C CYS A 19 5.30 -7.59 10.62
N SER A 20 6.29 -7.33 9.76
CA SER A 20 7.68 -7.19 10.18
C SER A 20 7.91 -5.96 11.04
N LEU A 21 7.30 -4.83 10.70
CA LEU A 21 7.38 -3.59 11.47
C LEU A 21 6.83 -3.79 12.89
N ARG A 22 5.73 -4.53 13.05
CA ARG A 22 5.13 -4.84 14.35
C ARG A 22 6.00 -5.72 15.24
N ARG A 23 6.92 -6.52 14.65
CA ARG A 23 7.92 -7.29 15.43
C ARG A 23 8.98 -6.39 16.05
N CYS A 24 9.35 -5.30 15.39
CA CYS A 24 10.35 -4.35 15.89
C CYS A 24 9.74 -3.21 16.71
N ARG A 25 8.49 -2.85 16.42
CA ARG A 25 7.73 -1.79 17.09
C ARG A 25 6.28 -2.22 17.26
N ALA A 26 5.95 -2.66 18.46
CA ALA A 26 4.59 -3.05 18.81
C ALA A 26 3.59 -1.94 18.45
N LEU A 27 2.41 -2.36 18.00
CA LEU A 27 1.30 -1.47 17.63
C LEU A 27 1.63 -0.48 16.50
N ALA A 28 2.59 -0.79 15.62
CA ALA A 28 2.74 -0.05 14.38
C ALA A 28 1.53 -0.27 13.46
N VAL A 29 1.00 0.83 12.88
CA VAL A 29 -0.15 0.85 11.97
C VAL A 29 -1.40 0.26 12.64
N GLN A 30 -2.08 1.02 13.48
CA GLN A 30 -3.16 0.52 14.35
C GLN A 30 -4.54 0.64 13.73
N SER A 31 -4.76 1.59 12.81
CA SER A 31 -6.06 1.80 12.20
C SER A 31 -6.10 1.30 10.75
N PHE A 32 -7.30 0.96 10.31
CA PHE A 32 -7.56 0.64 8.90
C PHE A 32 -7.14 1.78 7.97
N ASP A 33 -7.43 3.03 8.34
CA ASP A 33 -7.05 4.20 7.54
C ASP A 33 -5.53 4.39 7.43
N GLN A 34 -4.77 4.08 8.49
CA GLN A 34 -3.30 4.08 8.45
C GLN A 34 -2.80 2.97 7.51
N TYR A 35 -3.38 1.78 7.58
CA TYR A 35 -3.01 0.66 6.71
C TYR A 35 -3.33 0.98 5.25
N LEU A 36 -4.52 1.54 4.98
CA LEU A 36 -4.93 1.99 3.65
C LEU A 36 -4.01 3.07 3.09
N SER A 37 -3.58 4.03 3.93
CA SER A 37 -2.67 5.10 3.52
C SER A 37 -1.33 4.59 2.99
N LEU A 38 -0.87 3.42 3.44
CA LEU A 38 0.33 2.77 2.89
C LEU A 38 0.12 2.33 1.44
N TYR A 39 -1.03 1.73 1.12
CA TYR A 39 -1.38 1.37 -0.26
C TYR A 39 -1.44 2.61 -1.16
N LYS A 40 -2.07 3.68 -0.68
CA LYS A 40 -2.14 4.96 -1.41
C LYS A 40 -0.75 5.51 -1.72
N LEU A 41 0.15 5.47 -0.74
CA LEU A 41 1.52 5.96 -0.89
C LEU A 41 2.30 5.16 -1.92
N VAL A 42 2.19 3.83 -1.90
CA VAL A 42 2.86 2.96 -2.87
C VAL A 42 2.33 3.20 -4.30
N LEU A 43 1.01 3.35 -4.45
CA LEU A 43 0.40 3.65 -5.75
C LEU A 43 0.82 5.02 -6.29
N GLN A 44 0.83 6.05 -5.45
CA GLN A 44 1.31 7.39 -5.82
C GLN A 44 2.78 7.35 -6.25
N PHE A 45 3.61 6.63 -5.50
CA PHE A 45 5.02 6.45 -5.86
C PHE A 45 5.16 5.73 -7.20
N ALA A 46 4.44 4.63 -7.41
CA ALA A 46 4.46 3.89 -8.67
C ALA A 46 4.01 4.76 -9.86
N GLN A 47 2.95 5.56 -9.68
CA GLN A 47 2.45 6.48 -10.70
C GLN A 47 3.49 7.56 -11.04
N GLN A 48 4.12 8.18 -10.02
CA GLN A 48 5.15 9.21 -10.21
C GLN A 48 6.39 8.69 -10.95
N ASN A 49 6.68 7.39 -10.84
CA ASN A 49 7.79 6.74 -11.54
C ASN A 49 7.37 6.11 -12.89
N GLY A 50 6.12 6.32 -13.33
CA GLY A 50 5.62 5.79 -14.60
C GLY A 50 5.44 4.26 -14.62
N CYS A 51 5.38 3.61 -13.45
CA CYS A 51 5.19 2.16 -13.34
C CYS A 51 3.73 1.74 -13.54
N ILE A 52 2.77 2.63 -13.23
CA ILE A 52 1.32 2.42 -13.38
C ILE A 52 0.66 3.69 -13.90
N SER A 53 -0.45 3.54 -14.60
CA SER A 53 -1.28 4.62 -15.13
C SER A 53 -2.20 5.23 -14.07
N ALA A 54 -2.68 6.45 -14.34
CA ALA A 54 -3.68 7.11 -13.48
C ALA A 54 -4.99 6.31 -13.39
N GLU A 55 -5.39 5.64 -14.47
CA GLU A 55 -6.59 4.81 -14.55
C GLU A 55 -6.49 3.59 -13.63
N GLU A 56 -5.33 2.92 -13.58
CA GLU A 56 -5.09 1.79 -12.67
C GLU A 56 -5.17 2.22 -11.20
N VAL A 57 -4.66 3.41 -10.89
CA VAL A 57 -4.75 4.00 -9.55
C VAL A 57 -6.21 4.30 -9.18
N GLU A 58 -6.99 4.89 -10.08
CA GLU A 58 -8.40 5.20 -9.87
C GLU A 58 -9.26 3.94 -9.69
N ASN A 59 -9.01 2.91 -10.50
CA ASN A 59 -9.70 1.62 -10.39
C ASN A 59 -9.47 0.97 -9.02
N PHE A 60 -8.23 1.03 -8.49
CA PHE A 60 -7.95 0.55 -7.13
C PHE A 60 -8.78 1.28 -6.07
N TYR A 61 -8.92 2.61 -6.19
CA TYR A 61 -9.74 3.39 -5.27
C TYR A 61 -11.23 3.03 -5.33
N HIS A 62 -11.77 2.80 -6.52
CA HIS A 62 -13.15 2.38 -6.70
C HIS A 62 -13.42 1.02 -6.06
N ILE A 63 -12.54 0.03 -6.25
CA ILE A 63 -12.65 -1.29 -5.63
C ILE A 63 -12.62 -1.17 -4.10
N MET A 64 -11.69 -0.38 -3.56
CA MET A 64 -11.58 -0.18 -2.11
C MET A 64 -12.80 0.53 -1.52
N GLN A 65 -13.38 1.50 -2.25
CA GLN A 65 -14.58 2.20 -1.82
C GLN A 65 -15.79 1.26 -1.83
N ALA A 66 -15.95 0.45 -2.88
CA ALA A 66 -17.01 -0.56 -2.99
C ALA A 66 -16.90 -1.62 -1.88
N ALA A 67 -15.68 -2.07 -1.58
CA ALA A 67 -15.44 -3.02 -0.49
C ALA A 67 -15.81 -2.44 0.88
N ARG A 68 -15.57 -1.13 1.11
CA ARG A 68 -15.95 -0.45 2.36
C ARG A 68 -17.47 -0.36 2.52
N THR A 69 -18.23 -0.12 1.46
CA THR A 69 -19.70 -0.05 1.49
C THR A 69 -20.37 -1.40 1.74
N ASN A 70 -19.76 -2.51 1.30
CA ASN A 70 -20.33 -3.86 1.47
C ASN A 70 -20.20 -4.43 2.90
N ILE A 71 -19.43 -3.79 3.79
CA ILE A 71 -19.19 -4.27 5.17
C ILE A 71 -20.09 -3.53 6.19
N SER A 72 -20.91 -2.56 5.75
CA SER A 72 -21.80 -1.76 6.60
C SER A 72 -23.26 -2.26 6.67
N TYR A 73 -23.47 -3.58 6.65
CA TYR A 73 -24.79 -4.20 6.86
C TYR A 73 -24.85 -4.97 8.18
#